data_AF-A0A382VCX5-F1
#
_entry.id   AF-A0A382VCX5-F1
#
_cell.length_a   1.000
_cell.length_b   1.000
_cell.length_c   1.000
_cell.angle_alpha   90.00
_cell.angle_beta   90.00
_cell.angle_gamma   90.00
#
_symmetry.space_group_name_H-M   'P 1'
#
loop_
_entity.id
_entity.type
_entity.pdbx_description
1 polymer ?
#
loop_
_entity_poly.entity_id
_entity_poly.type
_entity_poly.pdbx_seq_one_letter_code
_entity_poly.pdbx_strand_id
1 'polypeptide(L)'
;HDKEMHREDWGVVMGMHLADTKEQAIKDIREGSARVVTEYFGRTLGNPVPDVPRDQIVDYMVDHNQWIVGTPDDCIAGIERLQELTGGFGKFMMRVEDWAPRDKIHRSYELLARYVMPHFQGSLKGIEASNEWASERREALQENRYVGIKAATDRFDASRK
;
A
#
# COMPACT_ATOMS: atom_id res chain seq x y z
N HIS A 1 -29.63 20.56 3.47
CA HIS A 1 -30.60 19.45 3.40
C HIS A 1 -30.98 19.30 1.92
N ASP A 2 -31.04 18.08 1.38
CA ASP A 2 -30.96 17.69 -0.06
C ASP A 2 -29.56 17.67 -0.70
N LYS A 3 -28.63 16.91 -0.11
CA LYS A 3 -27.45 16.43 -0.84
C LYS A 3 -27.52 14.91 -0.93
N GLU A 4 -27.65 14.39 -2.14
CA GLU A 4 -27.41 12.97 -2.41
C GLU A 4 -25.91 12.72 -2.26
N MET A 5 -25.54 11.70 -1.49
CA MET A 5 -24.15 11.44 -1.14
C MET A 5 -23.65 10.26 -1.97
N HIS A 6 -22.74 10.51 -2.90
CA HIS A 6 -22.14 9.46 -3.73
C HIS A 6 -20.97 8.81 -2.99
N ARG A 7 -20.85 7.47 -3.06
CA ARG A 7 -19.79 6.73 -2.35
C ARG A 7 -18.39 7.10 -2.80
N GLU A 8 -18.23 7.49 -4.06
CA GLU A 8 -16.98 8.00 -4.63
C GLU A 8 -16.49 9.30 -3.97
N ASP A 9 -17.38 10.06 -3.34
CA ASP A 9 -16.99 11.28 -2.62
C ASP A 9 -16.54 11.00 -1.17
N TRP A 10 -16.83 9.80 -0.65
CA TRP A 10 -16.52 9.44 0.73
C TRP A 10 -15.02 9.19 0.92
N GLY A 11 -14.51 9.71 2.04
CA GLY A 11 -13.16 9.43 2.51
C GLY A 11 -13.19 8.68 3.83
N VAL A 12 -12.38 7.63 3.94
CA VAL A 12 -12.11 6.92 5.19
C VAL A 12 -10.70 7.28 5.67
N VAL A 13 -10.58 7.61 6.96
CA VAL A 13 -9.30 7.92 7.61
C VAL A 13 -8.96 6.83 8.62
N MET A 14 -7.81 6.17 8.47
CA MET A 14 -7.38 5.10 9.36
C MET A 14 -5.98 5.37 9.94
N GLY A 15 -5.75 4.96 11.18
CA GLY A 15 -4.38 4.85 11.70
C GLY A 15 -3.71 3.63 11.09
N MET A 16 -2.47 3.77 10.59
CA MET A 16 -1.75 2.64 10.03
C MET A 16 -0.23 2.73 10.21
N HIS A 17 0.42 1.59 10.29
CA HIS A 17 1.87 1.47 10.21
C HIS A 17 2.28 0.19 9.50
N LEU A 18 3.15 0.30 8.50
CA LEU A 18 3.63 -0.83 7.71
C LEU A 18 5.12 -1.08 7.96
N ALA A 19 5.49 -2.36 7.97
CA ALA A 19 6.88 -2.81 7.95
C ALA A 19 7.03 -4.06 7.07
N ASP A 20 8.26 -4.52 6.89
CA ASP A 20 8.56 -5.72 6.10
C ASP A 20 8.01 -7.01 6.73
N THR A 21 7.73 -7.00 8.04
CA THR A 21 7.00 -8.07 8.74
C THR A 21 5.99 -7.48 9.71
N LYS A 22 4.94 -8.25 10.02
CA LYS A 22 3.90 -7.85 10.97
C LYS A 22 4.45 -7.63 12.38
N GLU A 23 5.36 -8.49 12.84
CA GLU A 23 6.00 -8.38 14.14
C GLU A 23 6.81 -7.09 14.26
N GLN A 24 7.52 -6.72 13.20
CA GLN A 24 8.28 -5.47 13.18
C GLN A 24 7.36 -4.25 13.18
N ALA A 25 6.24 -4.29 12.44
CA ALA A 25 5.26 -3.19 12.42
C ALA A 25 4.68 -2.93 13.81
N ILE A 26 4.28 -3.99 14.52
CA ILE A 26 3.79 -3.90 15.91
C ILE A 26 4.88 -3.39 16.84
N LYS A 27 6.09 -3.93 16.73
CA LYS A 27 7.24 -3.54 17.57
C LYS A 27 7.60 -2.06 17.39
N ASP A 28 7.59 -1.55 16.17
CA ASP A 28 7.94 -0.15 15.86
C ASP A 28 7.07 0.85 16.62
N ILE A 29 5.77 0.54 16.77
CA ILE A 29 4.78 1.50 17.31
C ILE A 29 4.29 1.15 18.72
N ARG A 30 4.72 0.03 19.30
CA ARG A 30 4.17 -0.49 20.57
C ARG A 30 4.09 0.55 21.68
N GLU A 31 5.17 1.29 21.90
CA GLU A 31 5.19 2.32 22.95
C GLU A 31 4.49 3.62 22.53
N GLY A 32 4.68 4.07 21.29
CA GLY A 32 4.11 5.32 20.80
C GLY A 32 2.58 5.26 20.67
N SER A 33 2.06 4.13 20.18
CA SER A 33 0.63 3.86 20.08
C SER A 33 -0.10 3.95 21.42
N ALA A 34 0.52 3.45 22.49
CA ALA A 34 -0.02 3.57 23.84
C ALA A 34 -0.15 5.04 24.27
N ARG A 35 0.83 5.89 23.96
CA ARG A 35 0.75 7.34 24.23
C ARG A 35 -0.35 8.00 23.39
N VAL A 36 -0.40 7.69 22.10
CA VAL A 36 -1.43 8.21 21.19
C VAL A 36 -2.83 7.90 21.72
N VAL A 37 -3.10 6.65 22.10
CA VAL A 37 -4.42 6.22 22.59
C VAL A 37 -4.72 6.76 23.99
N THR A 38 -3.81 6.58 24.95
CA THR A 38 -4.09 6.91 26.36
C THR A 38 -3.98 8.41 26.65
N GLU A 39 -3.03 9.10 26.02
CA GLU A 39 -2.72 10.50 26.33
C GLU A 39 -3.37 11.48 25.36
N TYR A 40 -3.20 11.28 24.05
CA TYR A 40 -3.79 12.19 23.07
C TYR A 40 -5.30 11.94 22.95
N PHE A 41 -5.72 10.76 22.51
CA PHE A 41 -7.14 10.47 22.35
C PHE A 41 -7.88 10.35 23.68
N GLY A 42 -7.31 9.67 24.67
CA GLY A 42 -7.90 9.48 25.99
C GLY A 42 -7.92 10.76 26.81
N ARG A 43 -6.76 11.17 27.34
CA ARG A 43 -6.66 12.31 28.26
C ARG A 43 -6.99 13.66 27.60
N THR A 44 -6.49 13.93 26.40
CA THR A 44 -6.66 15.26 25.76
C THR A 44 -8.03 15.41 25.08
N LEU A 45 -8.48 14.39 24.35
CA LEU A 45 -9.74 14.46 23.59
C LEU A 45 -10.94 13.82 24.31
N GLY A 46 -10.72 13.09 25.41
CA GLY A 46 -11.79 12.50 26.21
C GLY A 46 -12.39 11.21 25.64
N ASN A 47 -11.72 10.58 24.67
CA ASN A 47 -12.22 9.33 24.08
C ASN A 47 -12.09 8.18 25.09
N PRO A 48 -13.01 7.19 25.04
CA PRO A 48 -12.82 5.94 25.78
C PRO A 48 -11.49 5.28 25.44
N VAL A 49 -10.76 4.86 26.47
CA VAL A 49 -9.50 4.14 26.33
C VAL A 49 -9.76 2.64 26.53
N PRO A 50 -9.22 1.77 25.67
CA PRO A 50 -9.30 0.32 25.85
C PRO A 50 -8.77 -0.13 27.22
N ASP A 51 -9.50 -1.03 27.88
CA ASP A 51 -9.09 -1.63 29.16
C ASP A 51 -8.17 -2.83 28.91
N VAL A 52 -7.01 -2.57 28.32
CA VAL A 52 -5.95 -3.55 28.07
C VAL A 52 -4.59 -3.00 28.52
N PRO A 53 -3.61 -3.86 28.81
CA PRO A 53 -2.24 -3.43 29.06
C PRO A 53 -1.71 -2.55 27.93
N ARG A 54 -0.88 -1.56 28.28
CA ARG A 54 -0.34 -0.57 27.32
C ARG A 54 0.35 -1.22 26.12
N ASP A 55 1.07 -2.32 26.35
CA ASP A 55 1.80 -3.07 25.33
C ASP A 55 0.91 -3.92 24.41
N GLN A 56 -0.38 -4.04 24.73
CA GLN A 56 -1.41 -4.75 23.94
C GLN A 56 -2.37 -3.81 23.21
N ILE A 57 -2.18 -2.49 23.32
CA ILE A 57 -3.06 -1.50 22.66
C ILE A 57 -3.05 -1.70 21.13
N VAL A 58 -1.90 -1.97 20.52
CA VAL A 58 -1.80 -2.21 19.07
C VAL A 58 -2.67 -3.40 18.66
N ASP A 59 -2.51 -4.52 19.35
CA ASP A 59 -3.26 -5.75 19.07
C ASP A 59 -4.76 -5.50 19.20
N TYR A 60 -5.18 -4.86 20.31
CA TYR A 60 -6.57 -4.47 20.50
C TYR A 60 -7.11 -3.61 19.35
N MET A 61 -6.38 -2.60 18.91
CA MET A 61 -6.83 -1.70 17.84
C MET A 61 -6.90 -2.38 16.48
N VAL A 62 -6.01 -3.33 16.19
CA VAL A 62 -6.02 -4.13 14.96
C VAL A 62 -7.18 -5.12 14.98
N ASP A 63 -7.37 -5.86 16.08
CA ASP A 63 -8.42 -6.88 16.22
C ASP A 63 -9.83 -6.28 16.16
N HIS A 64 -9.97 -5.02 16.60
CA HIS A 64 -11.23 -4.26 16.52
C HIS A 64 -11.35 -3.41 15.25
N ASN A 65 -10.48 -3.61 14.26
CA ASN A 65 -10.51 -2.95 12.96
C ASN A 65 -10.40 -1.41 13.02
N GLN A 66 -9.83 -0.88 14.10
CA GLN A 66 -9.63 0.55 14.28
C GLN A 66 -8.36 1.03 13.60
N TRP A 67 -7.33 0.18 13.51
CA TRP A 67 -6.08 0.44 12.82
C TRP A 67 -5.71 -0.69 11.84
N ILE A 68 -4.80 -0.38 10.93
CA ILE A 68 -4.18 -1.34 10.01
C ILE A 68 -2.68 -1.36 10.30
N VAL A 69 -2.18 -2.43 10.91
CA VAL A 69 -0.76 -2.55 11.28
C VAL A 69 -0.23 -3.89 10.82
N GLY A 70 0.81 -3.89 9.98
CA GLY A 70 1.34 -5.12 9.41
C GLY A 70 2.23 -4.92 8.19
N THR A 71 2.13 -5.87 7.26
CA THR A 71 2.80 -5.85 5.95
C THR A 71 1.94 -5.09 4.91
N PRO A 72 2.49 -4.81 3.70
CA PRO A 72 1.66 -4.31 2.59
C PRO A 72 0.45 -5.18 2.27
N ASP A 73 0.59 -6.51 2.34
CA ASP A 73 -0.50 -7.44 2.07
C ASP A 73 -1.59 -7.35 3.14
N ASP A 74 -1.21 -7.24 4.41
CA ASP A 74 -2.16 -6.98 5.51
C ASP A 74 -2.92 -5.67 5.30
N CYS A 75 -2.25 -4.65 4.72
CA CYS A 75 -2.86 -3.36 4.42
C CYS A 75 -3.88 -3.47 3.30
N ILE A 76 -3.55 -4.17 2.22
CA ILE A 76 -4.46 -4.44 1.10
C ILE A 76 -5.70 -5.15 1.62
N ALA A 77 -5.53 -6.26 2.35
CA ALA A 77 -6.64 -7.01 2.92
C ALA A 77 -7.50 -6.16 3.87
N GLY A 78 -6.86 -5.30 4.68
CA GLY A 78 -7.55 -4.36 5.56
C GLY A 78 -8.41 -3.35 4.81
N ILE A 79 -7.90 -2.78 3.72
CA ILE A 79 -8.62 -1.81 2.88
C ILE A 79 -9.78 -2.48 2.13
N GLU A 80 -9.56 -3.66 1.55
CA GLU A 80 -10.59 -4.44 0.85
C GLU A 80 -11.74 -4.79 1.78
N ARG A 81 -11.43 -5.26 3.00
CA ARG A 81 -12.43 -5.49 4.04
C ARG A 81 -13.21 -4.23 4.41
N LEU A 82 -12.57 -3.07 4.48
CA LEU A 82 -13.28 -1.80 4.71
C LEU A 82 -14.21 -1.44 3.55
N GLN A 83 -13.80 -1.70 2.30
CA GLN A 83 -14.68 -1.49 1.14
C GLN A 83 -15.92 -2.38 1.22
N GLU A 84 -15.75 -3.66 1.57
CA GLU A 84 -16.86 -4.60 1.77
C GLU A 84 -17.81 -4.14 2.88
N LEU A 85 -17.26 -3.80 4.06
CA LEU A 85 -18.05 -3.39 5.23
C LEU A 85 -18.83 -2.09 5.00
N THR A 86 -18.26 -1.15 4.24
CA THR A 86 -18.86 0.17 4.04
C THR A 86 -19.74 0.26 2.79
N GLY A 87 -19.69 -0.74 1.90
CA GLY A 87 -20.27 -0.66 0.56
C GLY A 87 -19.49 0.25 -0.39
N GLY A 88 -18.21 0.47 -0.10
CA GLY A 88 -17.28 1.27 -0.89
C GLY A 88 -17.08 2.71 -0.39
N PHE A 89 -15.90 3.25 -0.74
CA PHE A 89 -15.49 4.65 -0.56
C PHE A 89 -14.55 5.04 -1.71
N GLY A 90 -14.53 6.32 -2.09
CA GLY A 90 -13.64 6.79 -3.16
C GLY A 90 -12.25 7.22 -2.69
N LYS A 91 -12.07 7.50 -1.40
CA LYS A 91 -10.78 7.96 -0.85
C LYS A 91 -10.41 7.19 0.41
N PHE A 92 -9.14 6.81 0.49
CA PHE A 92 -8.54 6.25 1.68
C PHE A 92 -7.39 7.16 2.12
N MET A 93 -7.38 7.55 3.38
CA MET A 93 -6.38 8.43 3.95
C MET A 93 -5.77 7.78 5.19
N MET A 94 -4.45 7.77 5.24
CA MET A 94 -3.71 7.45 6.45
C MET A 94 -3.71 8.66 7.37
N ARG A 95 -4.00 8.44 8.65
CA ARG A 95 -3.73 9.43 9.70
C ARG A 95 -2.24 9.37 10.03
N VAL A 96 -1.58 10.52 9.95
CA VAL A 96 -0.18 10.65 10.34
C VAL A 96 -0.11 10.68 11.86
N GLU A 97 0.62 9.73 12.42
CA GLU A 97 0.92 9.63 13.86
C GLU A 97 2.43 9.79 14.06
N ASP A 98 2.85 10.41 15.16
CA ASP A 98 4.25 10.57 15.56
C ASP A 98 4.74 9.45 16.50
N TRP A 99 4.14 8.25 16.38
CA TRP A 99 4.33 7.12 17.29
C TRP A 99 5.61 6.30 17.10
N ALA A 100 6.42 6.62 16.09
CA ALA A 100 7.63 5.87 15.75
C ALA A 100 8.72 6.83 15.24
N PRO A 101 9.99 6.41 15.29
CA PRO A 101 11.08 7.16 14.69
C PRO A 101 10.86 7.46 13.19
N ARG A 102 11.41 8.58 12.73
CA ARG A 102 11.19 9.10 11.37
C ARG A 102 11.54 8.09 10.27
N ASP A 103 12.63 7.34 10.43
CA ASP A 103 13.05 6.31 9.49
C ASP A 103 11.99 5.20 9.34
N LYS A 104 11.36 4.79 10.44
CA LYS A 104 10.29 3.79 10.44
C LYS A 104 9.02 4.32 9.81
N ILE A 105 8.62 5.54 10.15
CA ILE A 105 7.46 6.20 9.55
C ILE A 105 7.65 6.33 8.02
N HIS A 106 8.81 6.82 7.58
CA HIS A 106 9.10 6.95 6.17
C HIS A 106 9.16 5.60 5.44
N ARG A 107 9.69 4.55 6.08
CA ARG A 107 9.65 3.18 5.52
C ARG A 107 8.22 2.70 5.35
N SER A 108 7.35 2.92 6.34
CA SER A 108 5.91 2.63 6.24
C SER A 108 5.27 3.34 5.03
N TYR A 109 5.59 4.62 4.82
CA TYR A 109 5.06 5.41 3.71
C TYR A 109 5.57 4.91 2.36
N GLU A 110 6.85 4.53 2.29
CA GLU A 110 7.43 3.92 1.10
C GLU A 110 6.73 2.60 0.75
N LEU A 111 6.49 1.75 1.75
CA LEU A 111 5.79 0.48 1.57
C LEU A 111 4.36 0.68 1.07
N LEU A 112 3.62 1.63 1.67
CA LEU A 112 2.28 2.01 1.24
C LEU A 112 2.30 2.48 -0.22
N ALA A 113 3.19 3.42 -0.56
CA ALA A 113 3.24 4.02 -1.89
C ALA A 113 3.67 3.03 -2.99
N ARG A 114 4.62 2.12 -2.69
CA ARG A 114 5.16 1.19 -3.67
C ARG A 114 4.31 -0.06 -3.87
N TYR A 115 3.70 -0.58 -2.81
CA TYR A 115 3.09 -1.91 -2.84
C TYR A 115 1.58 -1.89 -2.65
N VAL A 116 1.02 -0.90 -1.95
CA VAL A 116 -0.42 -0.86 -1.66
C VAL A 116 -1.16 0.04 -2.65
N MET A 117 -0.72 1.29 -2.83
CA MET A 117 -1.42 2.24 -3.73
C MET A 117 -1.60 1.72 -5.16
N PRO A 118 -0.60 1.07 -5.80
CA PRO A 118 -0.75 0.60 -7.18
C PRO A 118 -1.81 -0.49 -7.35
N HIS A 119 -2.02 -1.33 -6.33
CA HIS A 119 -3.06 -2.37 -6.31
C HIS A 119 -4.45 -1.77 -6.52
N PHE A 120 -4.75 -0.66 -5.83
CA PHE A 120 -6.06 -0.01 -5.90
C PHE A 120 -6.21 0.98 -7.06
N GLN A 121 -5.11 1.61 -7.49
CA GLN A 121 -5.15 2.66 -8.51
C GLN A 121 -5.02 2.15 -9.94
N GLY A 122 -4.67 0.87 -10.13
CA GLY A 122 -4.52 0.26 -11.45
C GLY A 122 -3.32 0.79 -12.24
N SER A 123 -2.36 1.46 -11.59
CA SER A 123 -1.19 2.06 -12.24
C SER A 123 -0.24 1.02 -12.85
N LEU A 124 -0.33 -0.25 -12.42
CA LEU A 124 0.48 -1.35 -12.97
C LEU A 124 -0.19 -2.10 -14.14
N LYS A 125 -1.50 -1.94 -14.35
CA LYS A 125 -2.26 -2.75 -15.35
C LYS A 125 -1.65 -2.68 -16.76
N GLY A 126 -1.21 -1.50 -17.19
CA GLY A 126 -0.58 -1.33 -18.50
C GLY A 126 0.81 -1.97 -18.59
N ILE A 127 1.57 -1.93 -17.49
CA ILE A 127 2.91 -2.53 -17.41
C ILE A 127 2.79 -4.05 -17.44
N GLU A 128 1.86 -4.62 -16.66
CA GLU A 128 1.58 -6.05 -16.61
C GLU A 128 1.14 -6.58 -17.98
N ALA A 129 0.15 -5.92 -18.60
CA ALA A 129 -0.32 -6.30 -19.94
C ALA A 129 0.79 -6.23 -20.99
N SER A 130 1.64 -5.19 -20.93
CA SER A 130 2.79 -5.07 -21.83
C SER A 130 3.83 -6.17 -21.59
N ASN A 131 4.08 -6.54 -20.34
CA ASN A 131 5.02 -7.59 -19.97
C ASN A 131 4.53 -8.95 -20.48
N GLU A 132 3.26 -9.27 -20.23
CA GLU A 132 2.61 -10.50 -20.68
C GLU A 132 2.66 -10.60 -22.21
N TRP A 133 2.24 -9.55 -22.93
CA TRP A 133 2.27 -9.51 -24.39
C TRP A 133 3.65 -9.80 -24.97
N ALA A 134 4.69 -9.19 -24.40
CA ALA A 134 6.08 -9.36 -24.83
C ALA A 134 6.62 -10.75 -24.48
N SER A 135 6.24 -11.28 -23.30
CA SER A 135 6.61 -12.61 -22.83
C SER A 135 6.02 -13.70 -23.74
N GLU A 136 4.74 -13.59 -24.09
CA GLU A 136 4.06 -14.51 -25.01
C GLU A 136 4.69 -14.54 -26.41
N ARG A 137 5.19 -13.40 -26.88
CA ARG A 137 5.77 -13.23 -28.24
C ARG A 137 7.29 -13.34 -28.25
N ARG A 138 7.90 -13.79 -27.15
CA ARG A 138 9.35 -13.81 -26.96
C ARG A 138 10.08 -14.46 -28.13
N GLU A 139 9.59 -15.58 -28.64
CA GLU A 139 10.24 -16.31 -29.74
C GLU A 139 10.24 -15.52 -31.04
N ALA A 140 9.07 -15.04 -31.48
CA ALA A 140 8.93 -14.21 -32.68
C ALA A 140 9.75 -12.91 -32.57
N LEU A 141 9.79 -12.29 -31.40
CA LEU A 141 10.61 -11.10 -31.16
C LEU A 141 12.12 -11.41 -31.28
N GLN A 142 12.58 -12.55 -30.77
CA GLN A 142 13.97 -12.98 -30.92
C GLN A 142 14.32 -13.34 -32.36
N GLU A 143 13.42 -13.99 -33.09
CA GLU A 143 13.62 -14.31 -34.51
C GLU A 143 13.74 -13.03 -35.34
N ASN A 144 12.82 -12.09 -35.17
CA ASN A 144 12.87 -10.79 -35.84
C ASN A 144 14.15 -10.01 -35.52
N ARG A 145 14.62 -10.09 -34.27
CA ARG A 145 15.91 -9.50 -33.87
C ARG A 145 17.06 -10.13 -34.63
N TYR A 146 17.12 -11.47 -34.73
CA TYR A 146 18.17 -12.16 -35.45
C TYR A 146 18.18 -11.78 -36.94
N VAL A 147 17.00 -11.81 -37.59
CA VAL A 147 16.83 -11.43 -38.99
C VAL A 147 17.28 -9.98 -39.22
N GLY A 148 16.88 -9.06 -38.35
CA GLY A 148 17.26 -7.65 -38.43
C GLY A 148 18.77 -7.41 -38.31
N ILE A 149 19.43 -8.08 -37.35
CA ILE A 149 20.89 -7.99 -37.19
C ILE A 149 21.59 -8.52 -38.44
N LYS A 150 21.17 -9.70 -38.93
CA LYS A 150 21.78 -10.30 -40.13
C LYS A 150 21.66 -9.36 -41.35
N ALA A 151 20.47 -8.83 -41.60
CA ALA A 151 20.25 -7.90 -42.72
C ALA A 151 21.09 -6.62 -42.60
N ALA A 152 21.30 -6.12 -41.38
CA ALA A 152 22.16 -4.95 -41.14
C ALA A 152 23.64 -5.27 -41.41
N THR A 153 24.12 -6.44 -40.95
CA THR A 153 25.49 -6.92 -41.23
C THR A 153 25.73 -7.09 -42.72
N ASP A 154 24.83 -7.79 -43.42
CA ASP A 154 24.94 -8.03 -44.87
C ASP A 154 25.02 -6.70 -45.66
N ARG A 155 24.21 -5.70 -45.25
CA ARG A 155 24.22 -4.36 -45.88
C ARG A 155 25.54 -3.61 -45.62
N PHE A 156 26.07 -3.69 -44.40
CA PHE A 156 27.36 -3.07 -44.06
C PHE A 156 28.50 -3.68 -44.87
N ASP A 157 28.57 -5.00 -44.96
CA ASP A 157 29.62 -5.70 -45.71
C ASP A 157 29.54 -5.41 -47.22
N ALA A 158 28.32 -5.33 -47.77
CA ALA A 158 28.11 -4.94 -49.17
C ALA A 158 28.57 -3.51 -49.47
N SER A 159 28.48 -2.58 -48.51
CA SER A 159 28.90 -1.18 -48.68
C SER A 159 30.43 -0.96 -48.63
N ARG A 160 31.20 -1.98 -48.23
CA ARG A 160 32.68 -1.93 -48.16
C ARG A 160 33.37 -2.58 -49.37
N LYS A 161 32.61 -3.18 -50.29
CA LYS A 161 33.09 -3.69 -51.58
C LYS A 161 32.90 -2.64 -52.66
#